data_AF-A0A0F9KAX3-F1
#
_entry.id   AF-A0A0F9KAX3-F1
#
_cell.length_a   1.000
_cell.length_b   1.000
_cell.length_c   1.000
_cell.angle_alpha   90.00
_cell.angle_beta   90.00
_cell.angle_gamma   90.00
#
_symmetry.space_group_name_H-M   'P 1'
#
loop_
_entity.id
_entity.type
_entity.pdbx_description
1 polymer ?
#
loop_
_entity_poly.entity_id
_entity_poly.type
_entity_poly.pdbx_seq_one_letter_code
_entity_poly.pdbx_strand_id
1 'polypeptide(L)'
;MKIAFDVDGTLVTFRDIPRWDIIELLKTLSKYHTVIVWSGGGKDYAEMWVRKLFLGEFVSSCHTKPIADIKDNFFFDGKEKPLEKGEVDICFDDELVKLCKVNIKI
;
A
#
# COMPACT_ATOMS: atom_id res chain seq x y z
N MET A 1 -12.52 -8.75 -2.23
CA MET A 1 -11.92 -7.58 -2.89
C MET A 1 -10.46 -7.49 -2.50
N LYS A 2 -9.61 -6.93 -3.35
CA LYS A 2 -8.23 -6.57 -3.04
C LYS A 2 -8.19 -5.09 -2.64
N ILE A 3 -7.76 -4.81 -1.42
CA ILE A 3 -7.72 -3.47 -0.84
C ILE A 3 -6.26 -3.12 -0.57
N ALA A 4 -5.78 -2.02 -1.12
CA ALA A 4 -4.43 -1.53 -0.89
C ALA A 4 -4.42 -0.38 0.13
N PHE A 5 -3.39 -0.38 0.98
CA PHE A 5 -3.04 0.73 1.86
C PHE A 5 -1.63 1.21 1.52
N ASP A 6 -1.46 2.51 1.31
CA ASP A 6 -0.13 3.11 1.27
C ASP A 6 0.51 3.14 2.66
N VAL A 7 1.83 3.26 2.69
CA VAL A 7 2.59 3.42 3.92
C VAL A 7 2.62 4.88 4.35
N ASP A 8 3.36 5.71 3.62
CA ASP A 8 3.60 7.10 3.98
C ASP A 8 2.33 7.92 3.77
N GLY A 9 2.07 8.87 4.67
CA GLY A 9 0.82 9.65 4.69
C GLY A 9 -0.43 8.86 5.09
N THR A 10 -0.44 7.52 4.97
CA THR A 10 -1.62 6.65 5.14
C THR A 10 -1.56 5.79 6.41
N LEU A 11 -0.70 4.77 6.48
CA LEU A 11 -0.51 3.94 7.68
C LEU A 11 0.36 4.66 8.72
N VAL A 12 1.30 5.46 8.25
CA VAL A 12 2.14 6.33 9.06
C VAL A 12 2.09 7.74 8.49
N THR A 13 2.21 8.76 9.34
CA THR A 13 2.44 10.12 8.86
C THR A 13 3.83 10.22 8.21
N PHE A 14 4.10 11.29 7.44
CA PHE A 14 5.43 11.58 6.89
C PHE A 14 6.54 11.83 7.93
N ARG A 15 6.24 11.69 9.23
CA ARG A 15 7.19 11.76 10.34
C ARG A 15 7.30 10.43 11.08
N ASP A 16 6.95 9.33 10.42
CA ASP A 16 7.03 7.96 10.95
C ASP A 16 6.14 7.71 12.18
N ILE A 17 5.08 8.52 12.37
CA ILE A 17 4.10 8.35 13.46
C ILE A 17 2.93 7.46 12.97
N PRO A 18 2.62 6.33 13.62
CA PRO A 18 1.51 5.46 13.23
C PRO A 18 0.13 6.15 13.30
N ARG A 19 -0.69 5.94 12.26
CA ARG A 19 -2.11 6.33 12.22
C ARG A 19 -2.97 5.14 12.66
N TRP A 20 -3.14 5.00 13.98
CA TRP A 20 -3.78 3.81 14.58
C TRP A 20 -5.22 3.59 14.13
N ASP A 21 -5.97 4.65 13.84
CA ASP A 21 -7.31 4.59 13.27
C ASP A 21 -7.34 3.88 11.91
N ILE A 22 -6.40 4.21 11.03
CA ILE A 22 -6.26 3.58 9.71
C ILE A 22 -5.74 2.14 9.82
N ILE A 23 -4.83 1.90 10.76
CA ILE A 23 -4.32 0.56 11.06
C ILE A 23 -5.44 -0.37 11.55
N GLU A 24 -6.32 0.11 12.44
CA GLU A 24 -7.46 -0.69 12.92
C GLU A 24 -8.51 -0.92 11.81
N LEU A 25 -8.70 0.05 10.90
CA LEU A 25 -9.50 -0.15 9.70
C LEU A 25 -8.90 -1.26 8.83
N LEU A 26 -7.59 -1.23 8.55
CA LEU A 26 -6.89 -2.27 7.79
C LEU A 26 -7.11 -3.65 8.42
N LYS A 27 -6.87 -3.80 9.73
CA LYS A 27 -7.08 -5.07 10.46
C LYS A 27 -8.52 -5.55 10.44
N THR A 28 -9.48 -4.61 10.42
CA THR A 28 -10.89 -4.95 10.34
C THR A 28 -11.25 -5.46 8.95
N LEU A 29 -10.74 -4.81 7.90
CA LEU A 29 -11.00 -5.21 6.51
C LEU A 29 -10.31 -6.52 6.14
N SER A 30 -9.14 -6.83 6.71
CA SER A 30 -8.43 -8.08 6.44
C SER A 30 -9.19 -9.34 6.86
N LYS A 31 -10.17 -9.21 7.78
CA LYS A 31 -11.08 -10.30 8.17
C LYS A 31 -11.99 -10.76 7.02
N TYR A 32 -12.21 -9.93 6.01
CA TYR A 32 -13.19 -10.17 4.95
C TYR A 32 -12.61 -10.04 3.54
N HIS A 33 -11.44 -9.39 3.41
CA HIS A 33 -10.87 -8.98 2.14
C HIS A 33 -9.36 -9.26 2.11
N THR A 34 -8.82 -9.39 0.91
CA THR A 34 -7.38 -9.47 0.70
C THR A 34 -6.81 -8.07 0.87
N VAL A 35 -5.98 -7.89 1.89
CA VAL A 35 -5.32 -6.62 2.18
C VAL A 35 -3.89 -6.66 1.64
N ILE A 36 -3.53 -5.60 0.95
CA ILE A 36 -2.20 -5.37 0.39
C ILE A 36 -1.65 -4.08 0.99
N VAL A 37 -0.34 -4.05 1.25
CA VAL A 37 0.35 -2.80 1.60
C VAL A 37 1.32 -2.46 0.47
N TRP A 38 1.36 -1.21 0.06
CA TRP A 38 2.34 -0.74 -0.92
C TRP A 38 3.09 0.50 -0.42
N SER A 39 4.21 0.84 -1.06
CA SER A 39 4.90 2.10 -0.82
C SER A 39 5.65 2.59 -2.05
N GLY A 40 5.70 3.91 -2.24
CA GLY A 40 6.60 4.56 -3.20
C GLY A 40 8.09 4.32 -2.91
N GLY A 41 8.45 4.02 -1.66
CA GLY A 41 9.80 3.60 -1.25
C GLY A 41 10.17 2.16 -1.61
N GLY A 42 9.25 1.41 -2.23
CA GLY A 42 9.46 0.03 -2.66
C GLY A 42 8.90 -1.03 -1.72
N LYS A 43 8.83 -2.27 -2.19
CA LYS A 43 8.32 -3.42 -1.42
C LYS A 43 9.03 -3.62 -0.09
N ASP A 44 10.37 -3.58 -0.06
CA ASP A 44 11.14 -3.83 1.17
C ASP A 44 10.79 -2.81 2.27
N TYR A 45 10.51 -1.57 1.87
CA TYR A 45 10.06 -0.51 2.77
C TYR A 45 8.64 -0.80 3.29
N ALA A 46 7.73 -1.23 2.42
CA ALA A 46 6.39 -1.67 2.82
C ALA A 46 6.45 -2.86 3.80
N GLU A 47 7.26 -3.88 3.52
CA GLU A 47 7.45 -5.02 4.42
C GLU A 47 8.06 -4.63 5.76
N MET A 48 9.03 -3.71 5.77
CA MET A 48 9.62 -3.18 7.00
C MET A 48 8.53 -2.59 7.89
N TRP A 49 7.63 -1.79 7.34
CA TRP A 49 6.53 -1.19 8.11
C TRP A 49 5.48 -2.19 8.56
N VAL A 50 5.11 -3.15 7.71
CA VAL A 50 4.24 -4.27 8.11
C VAL A 50 4.84 -5.03 9.30
N ARG A 51 6.17 -5.25 9.32
CA ARG A 51 6.86 -5.85 10.47
C ARG A 51 6.85 -4.93 11.70
N LYS A 52 7.21 -3.65 11.56
CA LYS A 52 7.26 -2.67 12.66
C LYS A 52 5.89 -2.45 13.33
N LEU A 53 4.82 -2.51 12.55
CA LEU A 53 3.44 -2.31 13.00
C LEU A 53 2.74 -3.62 13.41
N PHE A 54 3.45 -4.76 13.38
CA PHE A 54 2.91 -6.08 13.71
C PHE A 54 1.68 -6.46 12.85
N LEU A 55 1.73 -6.16 11.56
CA LEU A 55 0.61 -6.38 10.63
C LEU A 55 0.70 -7.67 9.81
N GLY A 56 1.71 -8.51 10.06
CA GLY A 56 2.03 -9.67 9.21
C GLY A 56 0.89 -10.65 8.99
N GLU A 57 0.04 -10.88 10.01
CA GLU A 57 -1.13 -11.77 9.88
C GLU A 57 -2.32 -11.13 9.13
N PHE A 58 -2.33 -9.80 9.03
CA PHE A 58 -3.43 -9.04 8.43
C PHE A 58 -3.14 -8.61 6.98
N VAL A 59 -1.89 -8.72 6.52
CA VAL A 59 -1.45 -8.29 5.20
C VAL A 59 -1.12 -9.50 4.34
N SER A 60 -1.80 -9.64 3.22
CA SER A 60 -1.62 -10.77 2.30
C SER A 60 -0.34 -10.65 1.46
N SER A 61 0.09 -9.43 1.13
CA SER A 61 1.33 -9.18 0.39
C SER A 61 1.77 -7.72 0.47
N CYS A 62 3.06 -7.48 0.26
CA CYS A 62 3.65 -6.14 0.15
C CYS A 62 4.17 -5.91 -1.28
N HIS A 63 4.02 -4.68 -1.79
CA HIS A 63 4.44 -4.33 -3.16
C HIS A 63 5.08 -2.95 -3.21
N THR A 64 5.83 -2.69 -4.27
CA THR A 64 6.15 -1.32 -4.68
C THR A 64 4.89 -0.64 -5.22
N LYS A 65 4.59 0.58 -4.78
CA LYS A 65 3.49 1.40 -5.31
C LYS A 65 3.74 1.59 -6.81
N PRO A 66 2.82 1.17 -7.69
CA PRO A 66 3.05 1.37 -9.10
C PRO A 66 3.06 2.87 -9.38
N ILE A 67 4.05 3.35 -10.10
CA ILE A 67 4.10 4.75 -10.48
C ILE A 67 3.20 4.90 -11.70
N ALA A 68 2.06 5.57 -11.53
CA ALA A 68 1.25 5.98 -12.66
C ALA A 68 2.04 7.05 -13.45
N ASP A 69 2.43 6.72 -14.69
CA ASP A 69 2.99 7.62 -15.70
C ASP A 69 4.41 8.19 -15.47
N ILE A 70 5.43 7.35 -15.26
CA ILE A 70 6.82 7.81 -15.40
C ILE A 70 7.58 7.00 -16.46
N LYS A 71 7.89 7.70 -17.56
CA LYS A 71 8.80 7.28 -18.61
C LYS A 71 10.28 7.30 -18.21
N ASP A 72 10.66 7.84 -17.07
CA ASP A 72 12.07 7.90 -16.66
C ASP A 72 12.22 7.93 -15.12
N ASN A 73 12.97 6.96 -14.59
CA ASN A 73 13.66 7.01 -13.28
C ASN A 73 12.93 6.57 -12.01
N PHE A 74 12.47 5.33 -11.94
CA PHE A 74 12.61 4.58 -10.68
C PHE A 74 13.24 3.23 -10.97
N PHE A 75 14.29 2.90 -10.20
CA PHE A 75 15.01 1.64 -10.26
C PHE A 75 14.08 0.50 -9.84
N PHE A 76 13.28 0.00 -10.78
CA PHE A 76 12.84 -1.38 -10.71
C PHE A 76 14.09 -2.23 -10.98
N ASP A 77 14.59 -2.94 -9.97
CA ASP A 77 15.61 -4.00 -10.07
C ASP A 77 15.16 -5.16 -11.00
N GLY A 78 14.03 -5.03 -11.71
CA GLY A 78 13.51 -6.05 -12.64
C GLY A 78 13.05 -7.34 -11.96
N LYS A 79 13.20 -7.47 -10.63
CA LYS A 79 12.87 -8.69 -9.88
C LYS A 79 11.38 -8.83 -9.56
N GLU A 80 10.60 -7.76 -9.66
CA GLU A 80 9.19 -7.80 -9.29
C GLU A 80 8.29 -7.12 -10.30
N LYS A 81 7.20 -7.81 -10.64
CA LYS A 81 6.16 -7.29 -11.52
C LYS A 81 5.34 -6.24 -10.74
N PRO A 82 5.23 -4.99 -11.21
CA PRO A 82 4.36 -4.02 -10.57
C PRO A 82 2.89 -4.45 -10.66
N LEU A 83 2.09 -4.04 -9.66
CA LEU A 83 0.64 -4.23 -9.72
C LEU A 83 0.08 -3.48 -10.94
N GLU A 84 -0.75 -4.17 -11.71
CA GLU A 84 -1.40 -3.60 -12.89
C GLU A 84 -2.70 -2.87 -12.50
N LYS A 85 -3.09 -1.90 -13.34
CA LYS A 85 -4.35 -1.17 -13.14
C LYS A 85 -5.53 -2.14 -13.10
N GLY A 86 -6.35 -2.01 -12.07
CA GLY A 86 -7.53 -2.85 -11.86
C GLY A 86 -7.28 -4.16 -11.12
N GLU A 87 -6.01 -4.49 -10.79
CA GLU A 87 -5.71 -5.59 -9.88
C GLU A 87 -6.07 -5.27 -8.42
N VAL A 88 -6.20 -3.98 -8.08
CA VAL A 88 -6.70 -3.49 -6.79
C VAL A 88 -8.09 -2.89 -6.98
N ASP A 89 -9.02 -3.28 -6.09
CA ASP A 89 -10.40 -2.77 -6.13
C ASP A 89 -10.48 -1.40 -5.45
N ILE A 90 -9.94 -1.29 -4.24
CA ILE A 90 -9.98 -0.06 -3.43
C ILE A 90 -8.56 0.26 -2.98
N CYS A 91 -8.17 1.53 -3.03
CA CYS A 91 -6.93 1.98 -2.41
C CYS A 91 -7.15 3.15 -1.46
N PHE A 92 -6.60 3.01 -0.25
CA PHE A 92 -6.45 4.07 0.75
C PHE A 92 -5.05 4.65 0.61
N ASP A 93 -4.98 5.92 0.29
CA ASP A 93 -3.75 6.57 -0.12
C ASP A 93 -3.82 8.05 0.27
N ASP A 94 -2.70 8.68 0.58
CA ASP A 94 -2.62 10.11 0.87
C ASP A 94 -2.58 10.94 -0.44
N GLU A 95 -2.52 10.25 -1.59
CA GLU A 95 -2.49 10.80 -2.93
C GLU A 95 -3.63 10.24 -3.80
N LEU A 96 -3.96 10.94 -4.89
CA LEU A 96 -4.90 10.41 -5.88
C LEU A 96 -4.17 9.46 -6.84
N VAL A 97 -4.49 8.17 -6.75
CA VAL A 97 -3.84 7.10 -7.52
C VAL A 97 -4.82 6.47 -8.52
N LYS A 98 -4.44 6.41 -9.80
CA LYS A 98 -5.28 5.88 -10.89
C LYS A 98 -5.11 4.37 -11.15
N LEU A 99 -4.78 3.61 -10.11
CA LEU A 99 -4.47 2.17 -10.21
C LEU A 99 -5.58 1.27 -9.69
N CYS A 100 -6.28 1.73 -8.65
CA CYS A 100 -7.42 1.03 -8.09
C CYS A 100 -8.72 1.48 -8.78
N LYS A 101 -9.77 0.65 -8.69
CA LYS A 101 -11.09 1.02 -9.24
C LYS A 101 -11.71 2.19 -8.46
N VAL A 102 -11.47 2.24 -7.15
CA VAL A 102 -11.92 3.32 -6.27
C VAL A 102 -10.77 3.78 -5.39
N ASN A 103 -10.37 5.05 -5.52
CA ASN A 103 -9.36 5.67 -4.69
C ASN A 103 -10.02 6.47 -3.56
N ILE A 104 -9.54 6.28 -2.33
CA ILE A 104 -9.96 6.99 -1.13
C ILE A 104 -8.75 7.75 -0.61
N LYS A 105 -8.80 9.08 -0.77
CA LYS A 105 -7.76 9.97 -0.25
C LYS A 105 -8.01 10.27 1.24
N ILE A 106 -7.05 9.96 2.12
CA ILE A 106 -7.20 10.08 3.59
C ILE A 106 -6.11 10.92 4.28
#